data_AF-A0A238UE55-F1
#
_entry.id   AF-A0A238UE55-F1
#
_cell.length_a   1.000
_cell.length_b   1.000
_cell.length_c   1.000
_cell.angle_alpha   90.00
_cell.angle_beta   90.00
_cell.angle_gamma   90.00
#
_symmetry.space_group_name_H-M   'P 1'
#
loop_
_entity.id
_entity.type
_entity.pdbx_description
1 polymer ?
#
loop_
_entity_poly.entity_id
_entity_poly.type
_entity_poly.pdbx_seq_one_letter_code
_entity_poly.pdbx_strand_id
1 'polypeptide(L)'
;MVRSFLLMYIFISQFGVFSQACGSGIFRFEIKTETNTEEITYEILQIKKSSTDHNQDYYYGVLLDEKQLKNFEFENFNINNLPPILRNTVYTDYDSTNRVIKFTTIEGLNRNYVLKIKVNKRTIYVLSNFFGGCDRKTTLIISKKQYLVKSRT
;
A
#
# COMPACT_ATOMS: atom_id res chain seq x y z
N MET A 1 31.32 -10.54 -47.09
CA MET A 1 29.89 -10.19 -46.94
C MET A 1 29.28 -10.85 -45.69
N VAL A 2 29.93 -10.77 -44.51
CA VAL A 2 29.41 -11.42 -43.27
C VAL A 2 29.41 -10.45 -42.06
N ARG A 3 30.09 -9.31 -42.17
CA ARG A 3 30.18 -8.31 -41.09
C ARG A 3 28.97 -7.39 -40.94
N SER A 4 28.08 -7.30 -41.95
CA SER A 4 26.93 -6.39 -41.91
C SER A 4 25.69 -6.97 -41.22
N PHE A 5 25.60 -8.29 -41.03
CA PHE A 5 24.45 -8.92 -40.37
C PHE A 5 24.52 -8.90 -38.83
N LEU A 6 25.71 -8.71 -38.26
CA LEU A 6 25.89 -8.73 -36.80
C LEU A 6 25.33 -7.46 -36.12
N LEU A 7 25.27 -6.34 -36.82
CA LEU A 7 24.78 -5.05 -36.28
C LEU A 7 23.25 -5.02 -36.14
N MET A 8 22.52 -5.80 -36.94
CA MET A 8 21.05 -5.84 -36.91
C MET A 8 20.50 -6.59 -35.68
N TYR A 9 21.26 -7.54 -35.13
CA TYR A 9 20.85 -8.30 -33.95
C TYR A 9 20.94 -7.48 -32.64
N ILE A 10 21.85 -6.50 -32.60
CA ILE A 10 22.08 -5.66 -31.41
C ILE A 10 20.93 -4.66 -31.19
N PHE A 11 20.23 -4.25 -32.25
CA PHE A 11 19.08 -3.33 -32.13
C PHE A 11 17.81 -4.01 -31.60
N ILE A 12 17.63 -5.31 -31.83
CA ILE A 12 16.40 -6.02 -31.41
C ILE A 12 16.47 -6.40 -29.91
N SER A 13 17.67 -6.53 -29.33
CA SER A 13 17.82 -6.82 -27.89
C SER A 13 17.54 -5.64 -26.96
N GLN A 14 17.33 -4.41 -27.47
CA GLN A 14 17.14 -3.22 -26.63
C GLN A 14 15.68 -2.88 -26.33
N PHE A 15 14.70 -3.57 -26.91
CA PHE A 15 13.27 -3.28 -26.69
C PHE A 15 12.61 -4.11 -25.58
N GLY A 16 13.41 -4.79 -24.74
CA GLY A 16 12.90 -5.63 -23.65
C GLY A 16 12.54 -4.88 -22.35
N VAL A 17 12.53 -3.55 -22.34
CA VAL A 17 12.12 -2.78 -21.15
C VAL A 17 10.63 -2.48 -21.27
N PHE A 18 9.79 -3.43 -20.88
CA PHE A 18 8.39 -3.17 -20.61
C PHE A 18 8.32 -2.17 -19.44
N SER A 19 8.30 -0.88 -19.75
CA SER A 19 7.74 0.11 -18.85
C SER A 19 6.27 -0.27 -18.69
N GLN A 20 5.94 -0.96 -17.60
CA GLN A 20 4.56 -1.24 -17.25
C GLN A 20 3.93 0.12 -16.93
N ALA A 21 3.28 0.71 -17.92
CA ALA A 21 2.41 1.86 -17.72
C ALA A 21 1.33 1.41 -16.73
N CYS A 22 1.47 1.83 -15.49
CA CYS A 22 0.76 1.23 -14.39
C CYS A 22 -0.44 2.09 -14.01
N GLY A 23 -1.48 2.11 -14.85
CA GLY A 23 -2.63 2.98 -14.63
C GLY A 23 -3.38 2.71 -13.32
N SER A 24 -3.55 1.44 -12.96
CA SER A 24 -4.20 1.02 -11.71
C SER A 24 -3.73 -0.37 -11.26
N GLY A 25 -4.00 -0.72 -10.01
CA GLY A 25 -3.66 -2.04 -9.46
C GLY A 25 -4.38 -2.37 -8.15
N ILE A 26 -3.86 -3.36 -7.43
CA ILE A 26 -4.33 -3.81 -6.13
C ILE A 26 -3.17 -3.86 -5.14
N PHE A 27 -3.27 -3.05 -4.09
CA PHE A 27 -2.43 -3.21 -2.91
C PHE A 27 -3.06 -4.23 -1.96
N ARG A 28 -2.34 -5.33 -1.72
CA ARG A 28 -2.72 -6.38 -0.79
C ARG A 28 -2.00 -6.19 0.54
N PHE A 29 -2.75 -5.90 1.59
CA PHE A 29 -2.25 -5.80 2.96
C PHE A 29 -2.66 -7.04 3.76
N GLU A 30 -1.74 -7.99 3.90
CA GLU A 30 -1.97 -9.26 4.60
C GLU A 30 -1.59 -9.15 6.08
N ILE A 31 -2.41 -9.69 6.98
CA ILE A 31 -2.16 -9.68 8.42
C ILE A 31 -1.99 -11.12 8.90
N LYS A 32 -0.77 -11.45 9.34
CA LYS A 32 -0.45 -12.74 9.95
C LYS A 32 -0.20 -12.55 11.44
N THR A 33 -0.76 -13.46 12.23
CA THR A 33 -0.57 -13.45 13.67
C THR A 33 -0.06 -14.82 14.14
N GLU A 34 0.44 -14.91 15.38
CA GLU A 34 0.92 -16.20 15.93
C GLU A 34 -0.18 -17.26 15.94
N THR A 35 -1.43 -16.87 16.12
CA THR A 35 -2.59 -17.78 16.10
C THR A 35 -3.62 -17.31 15.08
N ASN A 36 -3.96 -18.18 14.13
CA ASN A 36 -4.96 -17.89 13.08
C ASN A 36 -6.42 -17.82 13.59
N THR A 37 -6.62 -17.71 14.90
CA THR A 37 -7.94 -17.64 15.55
C THR A 37 -8.30 -16.24 16.04
N GLU A 38 -7.35 -15.30 16.03
CA GLU A 38 -7.58 -13.95 16.56
C GLU A 38 -8.51 -13.14 15.66
N GLU A 39 -9.46 -12.43 16.26
CA GLU A 39 -10.32 -11.49 15.55
C GLU A 39 -9.52 -10.24 15.17
N ILE A 40 -9.67 -9.82 13.91
CA ILE A 40 -8.98 -8.67 13.34
C ILE A 40 -10.03 -7.68 12.90
N THR A 41 -9.96 -6.46 13.41
CA THR A 41 -10.73 -5.32 12.90
C THR A 41 -9.78 -4.24 12.41
N TYR A 42 -10.21 -3.47 11.42
CA TYR A 42 -9.41 -2.37 10.90
C TYR A 42 -10.27 -1.14 10.64
N GLU A 43 -9.60 0.01 10.68
CA GLU A 43 -10.15 1.32 10.39
C GLU A 43 -9.13 2.10 9.58
N ILE A 44 -9.58 2.80 8.54
CA ILE A 44 -8.73 3.67 7.73
C ILE A 44 -8.92 5.09 8.23
N LEU A 45 -7.82 5.69 8.66
CA LEU A 45 -7.76 7.05 9.15
C LEU A 45 -7.12 7.95 8.10
N GLN A 46 -7.80 9.05 7.79
CA GLN A 46 -7.27 10.14 6.97
C GLN A 46 -6.54 11.15 7.87
N ILE A 47 -5.44 11.70 7.37
CA ILE A 47 -4.66 12.72 8.09
C ILE A 47 -5.24 14.11 7.73
N LYS A 48 -5.65 14.91 8.73
CA LYS A 48 -6.37 16.20 8.58
C LYS A 48 -5.58 17.35 7.95
N LYS A 49 -4.28 17.14 7.64
CA LYS A 49 -3.31 18.07 7.00
C LYS A 49 -2.62 19.08 7.95
N SER A 50 -1.33 18.83 8.22
CA SER A 50 -0.20 19.77 8.48
C SER A 50 0.95 18.93 9.08
N SER A 51 1.75 18.24 8.28
CA SER A 51 2.84 18.81 7.51
C SER A 51 3.11 17.86 6.36
N THR A 52 3.12 18.44 5.17
CA THR A 52 3.59 17.81 3.94
C THR A 52 5.04 17.39 4.11
N ASP A 53 5.29 16.14 4.51
CA ASP A 53 6.49 15.46 4.07
C ASP A 53 6.11 14.59 2.87
N HIS A 54 5.99 15.25 1.71
CA HIS A 54 5.85 14.59 0.42
C HIS A 54 7.13 13.79 0.04
N ASN A 55 8.16 13.79 0.89
CA ASN A 55 9.47 13.20 0.60
C ASN A 55 9.70 11.80 1.18
N GLN A 56 8.77 11.24 1.96
CA GLN A 56 8.91 9.87 2.46
C GLN A 56 7.95 8.93 1.72
N ASP A 57 8.54 8.07 0.90
CA ASP A 57 7.83 7.05 0.14
C ASP A 57 7.31 5.94 1.09
N TYR A 58 6.21 6.20 1.79
CA TYR A 58 5.49 5.24 2.64
C TYR A 58 4.72 4.18 1.83
N TYR A 59 5.16 3.93 0.61
CA TYR A 59 4.46 3.14 -0.40
C TYR A 59 4.10 1.72 0.05
N TYR A 60 5.00 1.09 0.82
CA TYR A 60 4.79 -0.25 1.39
C TYR A 60 4.39 -0.23 2.87
N GLY A 61 4.28 0.95 3.47
CA GLY A 61 3.89 1.12 4.85
C GLY A 61 5.07 1.25 5.83
N VAL A 62 4.79 1.96 6.92
CA VAL A 62 5.66 2.15 8.09
C VAL A 62 4.83 1.97 9.36
N LEU A 63 5.38 1.27 10.35
CA LEU A 63 4.75 1.15 11.66
C LEU A 63 4.95 2.43 12.45
N LEU A 64 3.86 2.97 13.00
CA LEU A 64 3.92 4.14 13.87
C LEU A 64 3.98 3.74 15.34
N ASP A 65 4.86 4.38 16.10
CA ASP A 65 4.84 4.32 17.56
C ASP A 65 3.98 5.44 18.17
N GLU A 66 3.77 5.40 19.49
CA GLU A 66 2.95 6.37 20.20
C GLU A 66 3.48 7.81 20.11
N LYS A 67 4.80 8.00 19.98
CA LYS A 67 5.39 9.34 19.86
C LYS A 67 5.11 9.90 18.47
N GLN A 68 5.24 9.08 17.44
CA GLN A 68 4.94 9.45 16.06
C GLN A 68 3.45 9.72 15.86
N LEU A 69 2.56 8.93 16.48
CA LEU A 69 1.12 9.14 16.39
C LEU A 69 0.66 10.52 16.87
N LYS A 70 1.33 11.09 17.89
CA LYS A 70 1.03 12.43 18.40
C LYS A 70 1.30 13.54 17.40
N ASN A 71 2.09 13.27 16.36
CA ASN A 71 2.40 14.26 15.31
C ASN A 71 1.31 14.35 14.25
N PHE A 72 0.29 13.49 14.32
CA PHE A 72 -0.77 13.43 13.31
C PHE A 72 -2.12 13.72 13.95
N GLU A 73 -2.93 14.51 13.25
CA GLU A 73 -4.35 14.63 13.51
C GLU A 73 -5.12 13.76 12.52
N PHE A 74 -6.01 12.92 13.05
CA PHE A 74 -6.76 11.95 12.27
C PHE A 74 -8.24 12.32 12.16
N GLU A 75 -8.84 11.92 11.05
CA GLU A 75 -10.27 11.80 10.84
C GLU A 75 -10.60 10.45 10.21
N ASN A 76 -11.86 10.05 10.30
CA ASN A 76 -12.30 8.85 9.60
C ASN A 76 -12.22 9.08 8.10
N PHE A 77 -11.65 8.11 7.38
CA PHE A 77 -11.63 8.15 5.93
C PHE A 77 -13.05 8.23 5.39
N ASN A 78 -13.30 9.25 4.58
CA ASN A 78 -14.57 9.42 3.88
C ASN A 78 -14.29 9.48 2.37
N ILE A 79 -14.81 8.50 1.64
CA ILE A 79 -14.65 8.42 0.19
C ILE A 79 -15.16 9.67 -0.53
N ASN A 80 -16.14 10.36 0.04
CA ASN A 80 -16.69 11.59 -0.53
C ASN A 80 -15.70 12.76 -0.49
N ASN A 81 -14.67 12.69 0.35
CA ASN A 81 -13.58 13.66 0.39
C ASN A 81 -12.59 13.48 -0.78
N LEU A 82 -12.73 12.41 -1.56
CA LEU A 82 -11.98 12.23 -2.80
C LEU A 82 -12.61 13.01 -3.97
N PRO A 83 -11.80 13.42 -4.97
CA PRO A 83 -12.31 13.94 -6.24
C PRO A 83 -13.38 13.02 -6.84
N PRO A 84 -14.47 13.55 -7.43
CA PRO A 84 -15.58 12.74 -7.94
C PRO A 84 -15.16 11.57 -8.84
N ILE A 85 -14.16 11.80 -9.70
CA ILE A 85 -13.64 10.78 -10.62
C ILE A 85 -13.00 9.57 -9.91
N LEU A 86 -12.53 9.74 -8.67
CA LEU A 86 -11.89 8.69 -7.87
C LEU A 86 -12.87 7.98 -6.93
N ARG A 87 -14.05 8.56 -6.65
CA ARG A 87 -15.03 8.01 -5.69
C ARG A 87 -15.56 6.64 -6.11
N ASN A 88 -15.66 6.39 -7.41
CA ASN A 88 -16.18 5.12 -7.93
C ASN A 88 -15.07 4.10 -8.20
N THR A 89 -13.80 4.52 -8.13
CA THR A 89 -12.63 3.69 -8.45
C THR A 89 -11.96 3.20 -7.17
N VAL A 90 -11.95 4.02 -6.13
CA VAL A 90 -11.35 3.68 -4.84
C VAL A 90 -12.31 2.83 -4.04
N TYR A 91 -12.03 1.54 -3.91
CA TYR A 91 -12.71 0.68 -2.95
C TYR A 91 -11.71 -0.10 -2.09
N THR A 92 -12.20 -0.58 -0.96
CA THR A 92 -11.51 -1.50 -0.07
C THR A 92 -12.34 -2.76 0.12
N ASP A 93 -11.68 -3.90 0.12
CA ASP A 93 -12.28 -5.22 0.32
C ASP A 93 -11.51 -5.96 1.41
N TYR A 94 -12.21 -6.73 2.24
CA TYR A 94 -11.58 -7.53 3.29
C TYR A 94 -11.88 -9.00 3.08
N ASP A 95 -10.85 -9.74 2.71
CA ASP A 95 -10.85 -11.19 2.68
C ASP A 95 -10.53 -11.71 4.08
N SER A 96 -11.57 -12.05 4.84
CA SER A 96 -11.45 -12.57 6.21
C SER A 96 -10.78 -13.94 6.28
N THR A 97 -10.88 -14.74 5.21
CA THR A 97 -10.29 -16.09 5.17
C THR A 97 -8.77 -16.01 5.09
N ASN A 98 -8.27 -15.14 4.20
CA ASN A 98 -6.84 -14.94 4.01
C ASN A 98 -6.27 -13.78 4.86
N ARG A 99 -7.13 -13.08 5.62
CA ARG A 99 -6.79 -11.90 6.42
C ARG A 99 -6.09 -10.81 5.58
N VAL A 100 -6.61 -10.59 4.37
CA VAL A 100 -6.06 -9.62 3.41
C VAL A 100 -7.03 -8.46 3.24
N ILE A 101 -6.55 -7.25 3.48
CA ILE A 101 -7.24 -6.03 3.09
C ILE A 101 -6.73 -5.63 1.71
N LYS A 102 -7.62 -5.54 0.73
CA LYS A 102 -7.31 -5.14 -0.64
C LYS A 102 -7.70 -3.68 -0.82
N PHE A 103 -6.80 -2.90 -1.37
CA PHE A 103 -7.03 -1.50 -1.74
C PHE A 103 -6.84 -1.37 -3.24
N THR A 104 -7.76 -0.68 -3.88
CA THR A 104 -7.57 -0.30 -5.29
C THR A 104 -6.52 0.79 -5.38
N THR A 105 -5.55 0.64 -6.27
CA THR A 105 -4.48 1.63 -6.45
C THR A 105 -4.63 2.37 -7.77
N ILE A 106 -4.27 3.65 -7.76
CA ILE A 106 -4.33 4.56 -8.90
C ILE A 106 -3.01 5.33 -8.95
N GLU A 107 -2.31 5.33 -10.08
CA GLU A 107 -0.94 5.87 -10.21
C GLU A 107 -0.79 7.29 -9.64
N GLY A 108 -1.79 8.15 -9.87
CA GLY A 108 -1.78 9.55 -9.43
C GLY A 108 -2.26 9.83 -8.00
N LEU A 109 -2.78 8.83 -7.28
CA LEU A 109 -3.33 9.06 -5.93
C LEU A 109 -2.24 8.89 -4.85
N ASN A 110 -1.31 9.84 -4.79
CA ASN A 110 -0.24 9.80 -3.79
C ASN A 110 -0.64 10.45 -2.45
N ARG A 111 -1.48 9.75 -1.67
CA ARG A 111 -1.94 10.23 -0.36
C ARG A 111 -1.69 9.17 0.71
N ASN A 112 -1.11 9.61 1.83
CA ASN A 112 -0.87 8.76 2.98
C ASN A 112 -2.10 8.71 3.88
N TYR A 113 -2.43 7.51 4.34
CA TYR A 113 -3.44 7.24 5.34
C TYR A 113 -2.82 6.37 6.43
N VAL A 114 -3.53 6.23 7.55
CA VAL A 114 -3.15 5.31 8.62
C VAL A 114 -4.17 4.19 8.70
N LEU A 115 -3.70 2.95 8.57
CA LEU A 115 -4.49 1.77 8.88
C LEU A 115 -4.31 1.45 10.36
N LYS A 116 -5.39 1.60 11.12
CA LYS A 116 -5.48 1.23 12.52
C LYS A 116 -6.05 -0.17 12.59
N ILE A 117 -5.23 -1.11 13.06
CA ILE A 117 -5.54 -2.52 13.13
C ILE A 117 -5.68 -2.89 14.61
N LYS A 118 -6.80 -3.48 14.99
CA LYS A 118 -6.99 -4.05 16.32
C LYS A 118 -6.98 -5.57 16.22
N VAL A 119 -6.12 -6.17 17.03
CA VAL A 119 -6.03 -7.63 17.18
C VAL A 119 -5.98 -7.91 18.68
N ASN A 120 -7.01 -8.59 19.19
CA ASN A 120 -7.20 -8.80 20.64
C ASN A 120 -7.11 -7.47 21.43
N LYS A 121 -6.12 -7.34 22.33
CA LYS A 121 -5.86 -6.14 23.14
C LYS A 121 -4.83 -5.19 22.53
N ARG A 122 -4.30 -5.50 21.34
CA ARG A 122 -3.25 -4.72 20.68
C ARG A 122 -3.86 -3.84 19.61
N THR A 123 -3.41 -2.59 19.56
CA THR A 123 -3.71 -1.68 18.45
C THR A 123 -2.40 -1.33 17.75
N ILE A 124 -2.38 -1.52 16.43
CA ILE A 124 -1.22 -1.29 15.58
C ILE A 124 -1.61 -0.26 14.53
N TYR A 125 -0.70 0.68 14.27
CA TYR A 125 -0.92 1.76 13.31
C TYR A 125 0.10 1.65 12.19
N VAL A 126 -0.38 1.62 10.96
CA VAL A 126 0.45 1.52 9.75
C VAL A 126 0.19 2.73 8.88
N LEU A 127 1.19 3.60 8.73
CA LEU A 127 1.15 4.72 7.79
C LEU A 127 1.55 4.21 6.41
N SER A 128 0.68 4.36 5.41
CA SER A 128 1.00 4.00 4.03
C SER A 128 0.21 4.82 3.02
N ASN A 129 0.75 4.91 1.81
CA ASN A 129 -0.06 5.27 0.65
C ASN A 129 -0.86 4.04 0.21
N PHE A 130 -2.11 3.90 0.66
CA PHE A 130 -2.88 2.68 0.38
C PHE A 130 -3.51 2.66 -1.01
N PHE A 131 -3.76 3.82 -1.60
CA PHE A 131 -4.54 3.94 -2.84
C PHE A 131 -3.73 4.46 -4.04
N GLY A 132 -2.44 4.72 -3.87
CA GLY A 132 -1.55 5.17 -4.95
C GLY A 132 -0.79 4.05 -5.63
N GLY A 133 -0.35 4.25 -6.87
CA GLY A 133 0.58 3.37 -7.59
C GLY A 133 0.00 2.05 -8.11
N CYS A 134 0.82 1.00 -8.08
CA CYS A 134 0.65 -0.31 -8.70
C CYS A 134 0.30 -1.44 -7.75
N ASP A 135 0.05 -2.61 -8.35
CA ASP A 135 0.09 -3.91 -7.70
C ASP A 135 1.28 -4.03 -6.75
N ARG A 136 0.97 -4.28 -5.48
CA ARG A 136 1.98 -4.54 -4.46
C ARG A 136 1.39 -5.30 -3.30
N LYS A 137 2.28 -5.83 -2.46
CA LYS A 137 1.92 -6.55 -1.26
C LYS A 137 2.75 -6.10 -0.07
N THR A 138 2.09 -5.93 1.06
CA THR A 138 2.72 -5.79 2.37
C THR A 138 2.10 -6.81 3.31
N THR A 139 2.93 -7.49 4.07
CA THR A 139 2.50 -8.41 5.12
C THR A 139 2.89 -7.87 6.48
N LEU A 140 1.91 -7.64 7.35
CA LEU A 140 2.12 -7.37 8.77
C LEU A 140 2.22 -8.69 9.52
N ILE A 141 3.36 -8.93 10.16
CA ILE A 141 3.55 -10.06 11.07
C ILE A 141 3.36 -9.55 12.50
N ILE A 142 2.42 -10.14 13.23
CA ILE A 142 2.12 -9.82 14.64
C ILE A 142 2.52 -11.04 15.49
N SER A 143 3.63 -10.90 16.20
CA SER A 143 4.15 -11.92 17.11
C SER A 143 4.50 -11.30 18.46
N LYS A 144 5.53 -11.80 19.16
CA LYS A 144 6.22 -11.05 20.23
C LYS A 144 6.60 -9.62 19.81
N LYS A 145 6.95 -9.42 18.54
CA LYS A 145 7.19 -8.11 17.93
C LYS A 145 6.44 -8.00 16.60
N GLN A 146 5.99 -6.78 16.29
CA GLN A 146 5.38 -6.46 15.01
C GLN A 146 6.40 -5.92 14.00
N TYR A 147 6.28 -6.34 12.74
CA TYR A 147 7.10 -5.85 11.62
C TYR A 147 6.39 -6.03 10.28
N LEU A 148 6.83 -5.30 9.26
CA LEU A 148 6.28 -5.35 7.90
C LEU A 148 7.26 -6.06 6.96
N VAL A 149 6.73 -6.94 6.10
CA VAL A 149 7.44 -7.57 4.99
C VAL A 149 6.89 -6.99 3.68
N LYS A 150 7.77 -6.45 2.84
CA LYS A 150 7.42 -5.75 1.60
C LYS A 150 7.66 -6.66 0.40
N SER A 151 6.72 -6.71 -0.54
CA SER A 151 6.83 -7.54 -1.75
C SER A 151 6.20 -6.83 -2.95
N ARG A 152 6.89 -6.87 -4.09
CA ARG A 152 6.30 -6.57 -5.38
C ARG A 152 5.52 -7.79 -5.83
N THR A 153 4.31 -7.56 -6.34
CA THR A 153 3.47 -8.56 -6.99
C THR A 153 3.46 -8.32 -8.48
#